data_AF-A0A6I9M6Q4-F1
#
_entry.id   AF-A0A6I9M6Q4-F1
#
_cell.length_a   1.000
_cell.length_b   1.000
_cell.length_c   1.000
_cell.angle_alpha   90.00
_cell.angle_beta   90.00
_cell.angle_gamma   90.00
#
_symmetry.space_group_name_H-M   'P 1'
#
loop_
_entity.id
_entity.type
_entity.pdbx_description
1 polymer ?
#
loop_
_entity_poly.entity_id
_entity_poly.type
_entity_poly.pdbx_seq_one_letter_code
_entity_poly.pdbx_strand_id
1 'polypeptide(L)'
;MSAYFWFEGIPFSAILYKKEIIEESLDKFVIRDEDSVIVSYPKSGTNWLIETICLIQTKGNPKWIQSVPIWDRSPWIETKRGFPILINKEGPRLMSSHLPFHLFPKSFFRSKAKVIYVIRNPRDILVSGYFFLRNTNLIDNPESLGTYLEWFLKGNGECPAKYRG
;
A
#
# COMPACT_ATOMS: atom_id res chain seq x y z
N MET A 1 17.21 11.98 -12.06
CA MET A 1 15.73 11.96 -12.04
C MET A 1 15.29 12.08 -10.59
N SER A 2 14.22 12.82 -10.29
CA SER A 2 13.70 12.95 -8.92
C SER A 2 13.31 11.58 -8.34
N ALA A 3 13.65 11.30 -7.08
CA ALA A 3 13.33 10.03 -6.41
C ALA A 3 11.82 9.82 -6.22
N TYR A 4 11.03 10.89 -6.30
CA TYR A 4 9.58 10.90 -6.19
C TYR A 4 8.92 11.79 -7.25
N PHE A 5 7.63 11.57 -7.48
CA PHE A 5 6.74 12.48 -8.21
C PHE A 5 5.51 12.79 -7.35
N TRP A 6 4.87 13.93 -7.64
CA TRP A 6 3.66 14.35 -6.95
C TRP A 6 2.42 14.03 -7.78
N PHE A 7 1.39 13.51 -7.12
CA PHE A 7 0.07 13.28 -7.70
C PHE A 7 -1.00 13.66 -6.68
N GLU A 8 -1.92 14.56 -7.03
CA GLU A 8 -2.99 15.06 -6.14
C GLU A 8 -2.49 15.48 -4.74
N GLY A 9 -1.30 16.11 -4.69
CA GLY A 9 -0.71 16.58 -3.43
C GLY A 9 -0.04 15.49 -2.58
N ILE A 10 0.26 14.33 -3.16
CA ILE A 10 0.91 13.19 -2.50
C ILE A 10 2.23 12.80 -3.19
N PRO A 11 3.34 12.64 -2.45
CA PRO A 11 4.59 12.15 -3.01
C PRO A 11 4.57 10.62 -3.15
N PHE A 12 4.92 10.12 -4.33
CA PHE A 12 5.08 8.70 -4.63
C PHE A 12 6.50 8.41 -5.11
N SER A 13 7.11 7.31 -4.63
CA SER A 13 8.41 6.84 -5.12
C SER A 13 8.38 6.53 -6.63
N ALA A 14 9.24 7.19 -7.41
CA ALA A 14 9.33 6.96 -8.86
C ALA A 14 9.86 5.55 -9.19
N ILE A 15 10.44 4.84 -8.22
CA ILE A 15 10.89 3.45 -8.36
C ILE A 15 9.69 2.52 -8.42
N LEU A 16 8.78 2.60 -7.44
CA LEU A 16 7.65 1.68 -7.29
C LEU A 16 6.42 2.06 -8.12
N TYR A 17 6.21 3.37 -8.31
CA TYR A 17 4.97 3.91 -8.87
C TYR A 17 5.20 4.56 -10.24
N LYS A 18 4.13 4.62 -11.04
CA LYS A 18 4.09 5.35 -12.30
C LYS A 18 2.80 6.16 -12.30
N LYS A 19 2.85 7.44 -12.70
CA LYS A 19 1.69 8.34 -12.64
C LYS A 19 0.47 7.75 -13.37
N GLU A 20 0.70 7.19 -14.55
CA GLU A 20 -0.37 6.59 -15.36
C GLU A 20 -0.99 5.38 -14.67
N ILE A 21 -0.22 4.60 -13.91
CA ILE A 21 -0.76 3.45 -13.16
C ILE A 21 -1.64 3.91 -12.00
N ILE A 22 -1.28 5.03 -11.34
CA ILE A 22 -2.12 5.60 -10.28
C ILE A 22 -3.45 6.08 -10.89
N GLU A 23 -3.40 6.81 -12.01
CA GLU A 23 -4.60 7.26 -12.73
C GLU A 23 -5.47 6.08 -13.18
N GLU A 24 -4.86 5.04 -13.77
CA GLU A 24 -5.59 3.83 -14.17
C GLU A 24 -6.15 3.04 -12.99
N SER A 25 -5.43 2.99 -11.87
CA SER A 25 -5.93 2.37 -10.65
C SER A 25 -7.18 3.08 -10.11
N LEU A 26 -7.23 4.40 -10.21
CA LEU A 26 -8.36 5.21 -9.76
C LEU A 26 -9.59 5.03 -10.67
N ASP A 27 -9.39 5.15 -11.99
CA ASP A 27 -10.48 5.31 -12.95
C ASP A 27 -10.87 4.01 -13.69
N LYS A 28 -9.92 3.12 -13.94
CA LYS A 28 -10.12 1.94 -14.80
C LYS A 28 -10.11 0.62 -14.04
N PHE A 29 -9.50 0.55 -12.86
CA PHE A 29 -9.45 -0.69 -12.10
C PHE A 29 -10.85 -1.09 -11.63
N VAL A 30 -11.28 -2.29 -12.03
CA VAL A 30 -12.58 -2.85 -11.65
C VAL A 30 -12.40 -3.73 -10.43
N ILE A 31 -12.95 -3.30 -9.29
CA ILE A 31 -13.11 -4.11 -8.09
C ILE A 31 -14.33 -5.02 -8.27
N ARG A 32 -14.17 -6.30 -7.93
CA ARG A 32 -15.19 -7.35 -8.02
C ARG A 32 -15.80 -7.59 -6.63
N ASP A 33 -17.02 -8.10 -6.59
CA ASP A 33 -17.74 -8.34 -5.32
C ASP A 33 -17.03 -9.37 -4.43
N GLU A 34 -16.27 -10.28 -5.01
CA GLU A 34 -15.53 -11.34 -4.30
C GLU A 34 -14.15 -10.88 -3.80
N ASP A 35 -13.72 -9.67 -4.16
CA ASP A 35 -12.40 -9.17 -3.78
C ASP A 35 -12.30 -8.88 -2.28
N SER A 36 -11.09 -9.02 -1.75
CA SER A 36 -10.71 -8.58 -0.41
C SER A 36 -9.51 -7.66 -0.49
N VAL A 37 -9.65 -6.45 0.06
CA VAL A 37 -8.61 -5.42 0.02
C VAL A 37 -8.14 -5.09 1.42
N ILE A 38 -6.83 -5.18 1.63
CA ILE A 38 -6.17 -4.70 2.84
C ILE A 38 -5.76 -3.25 2.62
N VAL A 39 -6.29 -2.33 3.42
CA VAL A 39 -5.95 -0.91 3.34
C VAL A 39 -5.23 -0.51 4.61
N SER A 40 -4.13 0.22 4.46
CA SER A 40 -3.33 0.64 5.61
C SER A 40 -2.50 1.87 5.30
N TYR A 41 -2.19 2.67 6.30
CA TYR A 41 -1.07 3.60 6.16
C TYR A 41 0.25 2.79 6.13
N PRO A 42 1.27 3.15 5.32
CA PRO A 42 2.53 2.42 5.29
C PRO A 42 3.11 2.16 6.69
N LYS A 43 3.68 0.97 6.91
CA LYS A 43 4.26 0.55 8.21
C LYS A 43 3.26 0.26 9.34
N SER A 44 1.96 0.20 9.06
CA SER A 44 0.92 -0.15 10.04
C SER A 44 0.76 -1.66 10.31
N GLY A 45 1.61 -2.52 9.73
CA GLY A 45 1.54 -3.97 9.94
C GLY A 45 0.89 -4.76 8.80
N THR A 46 0.85 -4.19 7.60
CA THR A 46 0.25 -4.80 6.38
C THR A 46 0.76 -6.22 6.13
N ASN A 47 2.07 -6.46 6.23
CA ASN A 47 2.65 -7.78 6.00
C ASN A 47 2.11 -8.83 6.98
N TRP A 48 2.01 -8.48 8.26
CA TRP A 48 1.50 -9.41 9.28
C TRP A 48 0.04 -9.79 9.02
N LEU A 49 -0.77 -8.81 8.60
CA LEU A 49 -2.16 -9.06 8.23
C LEU A 49 -2.28 -9.91 6.96
N ILE A 50 -1.45 -9.67 5.93
CA ILE A 50 -1.40 -10.51 4.73
C ILE A 50 -1.09 -11.97 5.10
N GLU A 51 -0.05 -12.21 5.90
CA GLU A 51 0.31 -13.57 6.32
C GLU A 51 -0.83 -14.27 7.06
N THR A 52 -1.48 -13.54 7.97
CA THR A 52 -2.62 -14.06 8.74
C THR A 52 -3.77 -14.45 7.82
N ILE A 53 -4.15 -13.59 6.87
CA ILE A 53 -5.24 -13.87 5.93
C ILE A 53 -4.88 -15.04 5.00
N CYS A 54 -3.64 -15.09 4.49
CA CYS A 54 -3.19 -16.21 3.66
C CYS A 54 -3.29 -17.54 4.39
N LEU A 55 -2.91 -17.61 5.67
CA LEU A 55 -3.05 -18.81 6.48
C LEU A 55 -4.51 -19.18 6.75
N ILE A 56 -5.40 -18.21 6.96
CA ILE A 56 -6.84 -18.47 7.08
C ILE A 56 -7.38 -19.09 5.77
N GLN A 57 -7.01 -18.53 4.62
CA GLN A 57 -7.41 -19.03 3.30
C GLN A 57 -6.92 -20.47 3.03
N THR A 58 -5.72 -20.81 3.51
CA THR A 58 -5.14 -22.15 3.33
C THR A 58 -5.43 -23.11 4.50
N LYS A 59 -6.36 -22.75 5.40
CA LYS A 59 -6.72 -23.54 6.60
C LYS A 59 -5.50 -23.91 7.44
N GLY A 60 -4.57 -22.97 7.60
CA GLY A 60 -3.34 -23.10 8.38
C GLY A 60 -2.17 -23.75 7.65
N ASN A 61 -2.31 -24.16 6.38
CA ASN A 61 -1.20 -24.75 5.63
C ASN A 61 -0.19 -23.67 5.18
N PRO A 62 1.08 -23.71 5.65
CA PRO A 62 2.05 -22.66 5.39
C PRO A 62 2.78 -22.78 4.04
N LYS A 63 2.60 -23.89 3.29
CA LYS A 63 3.37 -24.15 2.06
C LYS A 63 3.33 -22.99 1.08
N TRP A 64 2.15 -22.39 0.89
CA TRP A 64 1.97 -21.27 -0.04
C TRP A 64 2.67 -19.98 0.42
N ILE A 65 2.58 -19.64 1.72
CA ILE A 65 3.22 -18.42 2.23
C ILE A 65 4.75 -18.52 2.28
N GLN A 66 5.27 -19.74 2.40
CA GLN A 66 6.72 -20.04 2.40
C GLN A 66 7.30 -20.11 0.99
N SER A 67 6.48 -20.38 -0.04
CA SER A 67 6.95 -20.55 -1.42
C SER A 67 6.68 -19.33 -2.31
N VAL A 68 5.67 -18.51 -2.00
CA VAL A 68 5.28 -17.37 -2.82
C VAL A 68 5.58 -16.06 -2.09
N PRO A 69 6.32 -15.13 -2.71
CA PRO A 69 6.59 -13.82 -2.13
C PRO A 69 5.31 -13.06 -1.77
N ILE A 70 5.37 -12.29 -0.67
CA ILE A 70 4.21 -11.61 -0.11
C ILE A 70 3.53 -10.65 -1.10
N TRP A 71 4.33 -9.96 -1.92
CA TRP A 71 3.84 -9.01 -2.93
C TRP A 71 3.18 -9.68 -4.15
N ASP A 72 3.35 -11.00 -4.33
CA ASP A 72 2.62 -11.77 -5.36
C ASP A 72 1.35 -12.42 -4.77
N ARG A 73 1.32 -12.66 -3.44
CA ARG A 73 0.13 -13.14 -2.71
C ARG A 73 -0.91 -12.05 -2.47
N SER A 74 -0.47 -10.84 -2.15
CA SER A 74 -1.32 -9.66 -1.97
C SER A 74 -0.68 -8.43 -2.64
N PRO A 75 -0.79 -8.32 -3.98
CA PRO A 75 -0.17 -7.23 -4.73
C PRO A 75 -0.76 -5.87 -4.40
N TRP A 76 0.06 -4.81 -4.53
CA TRP A 76 -0.38 -3.43 -4.34
C TRP A 76 -1.00 -2.86 -5.60
N ILE A 77 -2.25 -2.40 -5.51
CA ILE A 77 -3.05 -1.97 -6.66
C ILE A 77 -2.34 -0.85 -7.44
N GLU A 78 -1.76 0.10 -6.72
CA GLU A 78 -1.15 1.31 -7.26
C GLU A 78 0.27 1.15 -7.84
N THR A 79 0.89 -0.03 -7.74
CA THR A 79 2.31 -0.24 -8.11
C THR A 79 2.51 -0.77 -9.52
N LYS A 80 3.68 -0.49 -10.12
CA LYS A 80 4.11 -1.05 -11.41
C LYS A 80 4.05 -2.57 -11.48
N ARG A 81 4.33 -3.24 -10.35
CA ARG A 81 4.30 -4.70 -10.26
C ARG A 81 2.89 -5.23 -9.99
N GLY A 82 2.17 -4.64 -9.05
CA GLY A 82 0.91 -5.20 -8.57
C GLY A 82 -0.26 -4.98 -9.51
N PHE A 83 -0.35 -3.81 -10.17
CA PHE A 83 -1.42 -3.52 -11.12
C PHE A 83 -1.56 -4.59 -12.23
N PRO A 84 -0.50 -4.94 -13.01
CA PRO A 84 -0.61 -5.95 -14.05
C PRO A 84 -0.89 -7.37 -13.53
N ILE A 85 -0.47 -7.69 -12.29
CA ILE A 85 -0.81 -8.98 -11.67
C ILE A 85 -2.31 -9.06 -11.39
N LEU A 86 -2.89 -7.99 -10.85
CA LEU A 86 -4.29 -7.97 -10.41
C LEU A 86 -5.30 -7.94 -11.56
N ILE A 87 -4.97 -7.27 -12.68
CA ILE A 87 -5.86 -7.24 -13.86
C ILE A 87 -5.98 -8.62 -14.52
N ASN A 88 -4.89 -9.41 -14.50
CA ASN A 88 -4.83 -10.74 -15.13
C ASN A 88 -5.19 -11.87 -14.16
N LYS A 89 -5.44 -11.58 -12.88
CA LYS A 89 -5.76 -12.59 -11.89
C LYS A 89 -7.24 -12.99 -11.97
N GLU A 90 -7.47 -14.28 -12.15
CA GLU A 90 -8.80 -14.88 -12.09
C GLU A 90 -9.23 -15.20 -10.65
N GLY A 91 -10.54 -15.30 -10.44
CA GLY A 91 -11.14 -15.65 -9.14
C GLY A 91 -11.06 -14.55 -8.08
N PRO A 92 -11.32 -14.90 -6.81
CA PRO A 92 -11.25 -13.98 -5.68
C PRO A 92 -9.82 -13.46 -5.47
N ARG A 93 -9.66 -12.14 -5.42
CA ARG A 93 -8.34 -11.52 -5.28
C ARG A 93 -8.15 -11.01 -3.84
N LEU A 94 -7.00 -11.35 -3.26
CA LEU A 94 -6.46 -10.64 -2.11
C LEU A 94 -5.50 -9.57 -2.65
N MET A 95 -5.72 -8.32 -2.28
CA MET A 95 -4.89 -7.20 -2.70
C MET A 95 -4.65 -6.24 -1.54
N SER A 96 -3.69 -5.34 -1.70
CA SER A 96 -3.39 -4.33 -0.70
C SER A 96 -3.28 -2.95 -1.31
N SER A 97 -3.48 -1.92 -0.51
CA SER A 97 -3.29 -0.53 -0.92
C SER A 97 -2.92 0.36 0.27
N HIS A 98 -2.09 1.35 -0.04
CA HIS A 98 -1.76 2.47 0.83
C HIS A 98 -2.42 3.77 0.37
N LEU A 99 -3.17 3.75 -0.74
CA LEU A 99 -3.83 4.95 -1.25
C LEU A 99 -4.81 5.54 -0.23
N PRO A 100 -4.84 6.87 -0.09
CA PRO A 100 -5.90 7.51 0.67
C PRO A 100 -7.24 7.37 -0.06
N PHE A 101 -8.31 7.57 0.71
CA PHE A 101 -9.69 7.41 0.25
C PHE A 101 -10.00 8.08 -1.11
N HIS A 102 -9.54 9.32 -1.32
CA HIS A 102 -9.83 10.08 -2.54
C HIS A 102 -9.07 9.58 -3.79
N LEU A 103 -8.04 8.76 -3.62
CA LEU A 103 -7.30 8.11 -4.71
C LEU A 103 -7.65 6.63 -4.87
N PHE A 104 -8.55 6.10 -4.04
CA PHE A 104 -8.91 4.69 -4.08
C PHE A 104 -9.79 4.37 -5.31
N PRO A 105 -9.70 3.17 -5.93
CA PRO A 105 -10.45 2.81 -7.13
C PRO A 105 -11.95 3.13 -7.01
N LYS A 106 -12.48 3.96 -7.92
CA LYS A 106 -13.88 4.43 -7.86
C LYS A 106 -14.90 3.30 -7.93
N SER A 107 -14.56 2.20 -8.60
CA SER A 107 -15.40 1.01 -8.72
C SER A 107 -15.67 0.33 -7.38
N PHE A 108 -14.79 0.49 -6.38
CA PHE A 108 -14.96 -0.04 -5.04
C PHE A 108 -16.28 0.43 -4.41
N PHE A 109 -16.62 1.70 -4.55
CA PHE A 109 -17.80 2.30 -3.92
C PHE A 109 -19.13 1.80 -4.48
N ARG A 110 -19.09 0.99 -5.54
CA ARG A 110 -20.26 0.37 -6.16
C ARG A 110 -20.24 -1.16 -6.03
N SER A 111 -19.19 -1.74 -5.46
CA SER A 111 -19.04 -3.19 -5.29
C SER A 111 -19.39 -3.62 -3.86
N LYS A 112 -19.48 -4.94 -3.66
CA LYS A 112 -19.62 -5.60 -2.35
C LYS A 112 -18.29 -6.15 -1.81
N ALA A 113 -17.18 -5.71 -2.39
CA ALA A 113 -15.85 -6.15 -1.97
C ALA A 113 -15.61 -5.85 -0.49
N LYS A 114 -14.84 -6.71 0.16
CA LYS A 114 -14.52 -6.59 1.58
C LYS A 114 -13.26 -5.76 1.75
N VAL A 115 -13.27 -4.81 2.69
CA VAL A 115 -12.08 -4.06 3.09
C VAL A 115 -11.71 -4.38 4.52
N ILE A 116 -10.43 -4.62 4.74
CA ILE A 116 -9.83 -4.73 6.07
C ILE A 116 -8.87 -3.56 6.22
N TYR A 117 -9.29 -2.55 6.97
CA TYR A 117 -8.48 -1.37 7.24
C TYR A 117 -7.68 -1.57 8.54
N VAL A 118 -6.36 -1.48 8.48
CA VAL A 118 -5.49 -1.61 9.66
C VAL A 118 -4.83 -0.28 10.03
N ILE A 119 -5.02 0.12 11.28
CA ILE A 119 -4.39 1.28 11.90
C ILE A 119 -3.37 0.86 12.93
N ARG A 120 -2.34 1.68 13.08
CA ARG A 120 -1.33 1.57 14.14
C ARG A 120 -1.08 2.95 14.73
N ASN A 121 -0.63 2.99 15.99
CA ASN A 121 -0.21 4.24 16.62
C ASN A 121 0.81 4.98 15.73
N PRO A 122 0.54 6.25 15.36
CA PRO A 122 1.39 7.01 14.44
C PRO A 122 2.82 7.20 14.95
N ARG A 123 3.02 7.17 16.28
CA ARG A 123 4.36 7.22 16.89
C ARG A 123 5.19 5.98 16.54
N ASP A 124 4.57 4.81 16.56
CA ASP A 124 5.24 3.55 16.19
C ASP A 124 5.46 3.46 14.68
N ILE A 125 4.49 3.94 13.89
CA ILE A 125 4.61 4.04 12.43
C ILE A 125 5.82 4.90 12.06
N LEU A 126 5.97 6.06 12.70
CA LEU A 126 7.09 6.97 12.47
C LEU A 126 8.43 6.29 12.74
N VAL A 127 8.59 5.66 13.91
CA VAL A 127 9.84 4.97 14.25
C VAL A 127 10.12 3.83 13.26
N SER A 128 9.09 3.03 12.91
CA SER A 128 9.23 1.95 11.94
C SER A 128 9.58 2.44 10.53
N GLY A 129 9.00 3.56 10.10
CA GLY A 129 9.27 4.19 8.81
C GLY A 129 10.70 4.73 8.72
N TYR A 130 11.18 5.42 9.76
CA TYR A 130 12.54 5.94 9.83
C TYR A 130 13.59 4.85 9.61
N PHE A 131 13.52 3.76 10.39
CA PHE A 131 14.49 2.66 10.27
C PHE A 131 14.33 1.88 8.98
N PHE A 132 13.11 1.74 8.45
CA PHE A 132 12.90 1.09 7.17
C PHE A 132 13.54 1.88 6.03
N LEU A 133 13.28 3.19 5.96
CA LEU A 133 13.83 4.04 4.91
C LEU A 133 15.35 3.97 4.90
N ARG A 134 16.00 4.16 6.06
CA ARG A 134 17.47 4.09 6.17
C ARG A 134 18.11 2.80 5.65
N ASN A 135 17.37 1.70 5.62
CA ASN A 135 17.83 0.40 5.14
C ASN A 135 17.39 0.11 3.70
N THR A 136 16.77 1.08 3.03
CA THR A 136 16.29 0.97 1.65
C THR A 136 16.75 2.17 0.83
N ASN A 137 16.71 2.03 -0.49
CA ASN A 137 17.00 3.12 -1.44
C ASN A 137 15.73 3.48 -2.22
N LEU A 138 14.56 3.41 -1.58
CA LEU A 138 13.26 3.66 -2.22
C LEU A 138 12.96 5.15 -2.43
N ILE A 139 13.44 5.99 -1.49
CA ILE A 139 13.41 7.45 -1.52
C ILE A 139 14.65 7.99 -0.82
N ASP A 140 14.82 9.32 -0.82
CA ASP A 140 15.92 9.97 -0.12
C ASP A 140 15.88 9.67 1.39
N ASN A 141 17.03 9.29 1.93
CA ASN A 141 17.14 8.94 3.33
C ASN A 141 17.19 10.20 4.20
N PRO A 142 16.37 10.28 5.27
CA PRO A 142 16.45 11.39 6.19
C PRO A 142 17.79 11.38 6.94
N GLU A 143 18.42 12.55 7.06
CA GLU A 143 19.70 12.71 7.77
C GLU A 143 19.59 12.32 9.26
N SER A 144 18.44 12.60 9.87
CA SER A 144 18.18 12.34 11.29
C SER A 144 16.72 11.95 11.55
N LEU A 145 16.46 11.37 12.74
CA LEU A 145 15.09 11.10 13.19
C LEU A 145 14.28 12.40 13.34
N GLY A 146 14.92 13.51 13.76
CA GLY A 146 14.26 14.81 13.87
C GLY A 146 13.78 15.33 12.52
N THR A 147 14.63 15.25 11.50
CA THR A 147 14.28 15.60 10.12
C THR A 147 13.10 14.75 9.62
N TYR A 148 13.15 13.43 9.87
CA TYR A 148 12.06 12.53 9.49
C TYR A 148 10.75 12.82 10.23
N LEU A 149 10.82 13.18 11.52
CA LEU A 149 9.66 13.60 12.30
C LEU A 149 9.00 14.83 11.69
N GLU A 150 9.77 15.84 11.30
CA GLU A 150 9.20 17.01 10.62
C GLU A 150 8.52 16.64 9.30
N TRP A 151 9.14 15.78 8.49
CA TRP A 151 8.55 15.32 7.24
C TRP A 151 7.25 14.57 7.48
N PHE A 152 7.22 13.70 8.50
CA PHE A 152 6.04 12.95 8.90
C PHE A 152 4.90 13.88 9.33
N LEU A 153 5.19 14.87 10.18
CA LEU A 153 4.20 15.83 10.68
C LEU A 153 3.66 16.77 9.58
N LYS A 154 4.50 17.16 8.62
CA LYS A 154 4.09 17.97 7.46
C LYS A 154 3.27 17.16 6.44
N GLY A 155 3.25 15.84 6.57
CA GLY A 155 2.66 14.94 5.58
C GLY A 155 3.47 14.88 4.29
N ASN A 156 4.80 14.94 4.37
CA ASN A 156 5.69 14.81 3.21
C ASN A 156 6.31 13.40 3.09
N GLY A 157 5.96 12.47 3.98
CA GLY A 157 6.36 11.06 3.88
C GLY A 157 5.57 10.28 2.83
N GLU A 158 5.98 9.04 2.53
CA GLU A 158 5.44 8.13 1.48
C GLU A 158 3.93 7.81 1.56
N CYS A 159 3.20 8.42 2.48
CA CYS A 159 1.78 8.70 2.31
C CYS A 159 1.43 9.88 3.25
N PRO A 160 0.95 11.03 2.78
CA PRO A 160 0.54 12.11 3.65
C PRO A 160 -0.73 11.72 4.41
N ALA A 161 -0.62 11.44 5.71
CA ALA A 161 -1.80 11.52 6.58
C ALA A 161 -2.06 13.00 6.88
N LYS A 162 -2.59 13.76 5.91
CA LYS A 162 -3.24 15.05 6.24
C LYS A 162 -4.63 14.73 6.78
N TYR A 163 -4.72 14.55 8.10
CA TYR A 163 -6.01 14.65 8.79
C TYR A 163 -6.42 16.13 8.77
N ARG A 164 -7.29 16.51 7.82
CA ARG A 164 -8.15 17.68 8.00
C ARG A 164 -9.42 17.18 8.69
N GLY A 165 -9.62 17.62 9.92
CA GLY A 165 -10.91 17.52 10.61
C GLY A 165 -11.95 18.42 9.98
#